data_AF-A0A514YRJ6-F1
#
_entry.id   AF-A0A514YRJ6-F1
#
_cell.length_a   1.000
_cell.length_b   1.000
_cell.length_c   1.000
_cell.angle_alpha   90.00
_cell.angle_beta   90.00
_cell.angle_gamma   90.00
#
_symmetry.space_group_name_H-M   'P 1'
#
loop_
_entity.id
_entity.type
_entity.pdbx_description
1 polymer ?
#
loop_
_entity_poly.entity_id
_entity_poly.type
_entity_poly.pdbx_seq_one_letter_code
_entity_poly.pdbx_strand_id
1 'polypeptide(L)' 'MPDRGHDQAMVAVFRADPAYAAALLSSVEADGDPDELAIVRRQLQLASMITEGLQQGAEAEKAKL' A
#
# COMPACT_ATOMS: atom_id res chain seq x y z
N MET A 1 -3.01 -18.29 5.06
CA MET A 1 -4.16 -17.79 4.28
C MET A 1 -4.12 -16.27 4.30
N PRO A 2 -4.20 -15.57 3.15
CA PRO A 2 -4.24 -14.11 3.15
C PRO A 2 -5.58 -13.68 3.73
N ASP A 3 -5.57 -13.27 5.00
CA ASP A 3 -6.71 -12.62 5.63
C ASP A 3 -6.83 -11.23 5.02
N ARG A 4 -7.90 -10.95 4.27
CA ARG A 4 -8.14 -9.62 3.69
C ARG A 4 -8.12 -8.52 4.75
N GLY A 5 -8.40 -8.84 6.02
CA GLY A 5 -8.28 -7.92 7.14
C GLY A 5 -6.83 -7.51 7.43
N HIS A 6 -5.88 -8.45 7.30
CA HIS A 6 -4.46 -8.16 7.51
C HIS A 6 -3.93 -7.18 6.47
N ASP A 7 -4.34 -7.33 5.21
CA ASP A 7 -3.88 -6.44 4.15
C ASP A 7 -4.45 -5.03 4.27
N GLN A 8 -5.73 -4.90 4.64
CA GLN A 8 -6.33 -3.58 4.89
C GLN A 8 -5.68 -2.87 6.08
N ALA A 9 -5.33 -3.60 7.14
CA ALA A 9 -4.61 -3.04 8.27
C ALA A 9 -3.22 -2.52 7.86
N MET A 10 -2.47 -3.31 7.10
CA MET A 10 -1.12 -2.93 6.65
C MET A 10 -1.15 -1.78 5.64
N VAL A 11 -2.19 -1.69 4.80
CA VAL A 11 -2.39 -0.54 3.91
C VAL A 11 -2.47 0.78 4.69
N ALA A 12 -3.21 0.81 5.80
CA ALA A 12 -3.30 2.01 6.63
C ALA A 12 -1.95 2.37 7.26
N VAL A 13 -1.21 1.36 7.75
CA VAL A 13 0.13 1.54 8.34
C VAL A 13 1.13 2.07 7.31
N PHE A 14 1.19 1.49 6.11
CA PHE A 14 2.13 1.92 5.07
C PHE A 14 1.87 3.33 4.56
N ARG A 15 0.60 3.79 4.58
CA ARG A 15 0.30 5.20 4.29
C ARG A 15 0.70 6.14 5.40
N ALA A 16 0.49 5.73 6.64
CA ALA A 16 0.83 6.55 7.80
C ALA A 16 2.35 6.69 7.96
N ASP A 17 3.10 5.65 7.60
CA ASP A 17 4.56 5.63 7.70
C ASP A 17 5.22 4.97 6.47
N PRO A 18 5.51 5.77 5.43
CA PRO A 18 6.24 5.29 4.25
C PRO A 18 7.68 4.85 4.54
N ALA A 19 8.31 5.37 5.60
CA ALA A 19 9.67 4.99 5.97
C ALA A 19 9.69 3.57 6.57
N TYR A 20 8.71 3.27 7.43
CA TYR A 20 8.48 1.91 7.92
C TYR A 20 8.17 0.94 6.77
N ALA A 21 7.33 1.35 5.82
CA ALA A 21 6.99 0.53 4.66
C ALA A 21 8.24 0.13 3.84
N ALA A 22 9.15 1.08 3.61
CA ALA A 22 10.41 0.83 2.93
C ALA A 22 11.37 -0.07 3.75
N ALA A 23 11.45 0.15 5.06
CA ALA A 23 12.27 -0.67 5.95
C ALA A 23 11.78 -2.12 6.00
N LEU A 24 10.47 -2.33 6.08
CA LEU A 24 9.87 -3.67 6.06
C LEU A 24 10.14 -4.38 4.73
N LEU A 25 9.98 -3.70 3.59
CA LEU A 25 10.30 -4.28 2.29
C LEU A 25 11.76 -4.73 2.23
N SER A 26 12.70 -3.88 2.68
CA SER A 26 14.12 -4.22 2.70
C SER A 26 14.44 -5.41 3.60
N SER A 27 13.74 -5.55 4.73
CA SER A 27 13.90 -6.70 5.63
C SER A 27 13.46 -7.99 4.95
N VAL A 28 12.25 -8.01 4.38
CA VAL A 28 11.67 -9.20 3.74
C VAL A 28 12.46 -9.61 2.49
N GLU A 29 12.99 -8.64 1.73
CA GLU A 29 13.89 -8.94 0.61
C GLU A 29 15.23 -9.56 1.06
N ALA A 30 15.73 -9.21 2.24
CA ALA A 30 16.94 -9.80 2.81
C ALA A 30 16.71 -11.20 3.39
N ASP A 31 15.54 -11.45 3.98
CA ASP A 31 15.17 -12.76 4.53
C ASP A 31 14.90 -13.81 3.43
N GLY A 32 14.55 -13.36 2.21
CA GLY A 32 14.47 -14.21 1.02
C GLY A 32 13.24 -15.11 0.96
N ASP A 33 12.23 -14.87 1.80
CA ASP A 33 10.97 -15.60 1.77
C ASP A 33 10.07 -15.09 0.63
N PRO A 34 9.81 -15.89 -0.41
CA PRO A 34 9.01 -15.47 -1.56
C PRO A 34 7.53 -15.26 -1.22
N ASP A 35 6.98 -15.98 -0.23
CA ASP A 35 5.58 -15.86 0.18
C ASP A 35 5.36 -14.56 0.96
N GLU A 36 6.26 -14.23 1.89
CA GLU A 36 6.21 -12.96 2.62
C GLU A 36 6.43 -11.76 1.70
N LEU A 37 7.38 -11.86 0.76
CA LEU A 37 7.65 -10.81 -0.21
C LEU A 37 6.44 -10.53 -1.11
N ALA A 38 5.72 -11.58 -1.53
CA ALA A 38 4.50 -11.44 -2.31
C ALA A 38 3.38 -10.72 -1.52
N ILE A 39 3.27 -11.00 -0.22
CA ILE A 39 2.30 -10.35 0.67
C ILE A 39 2.62 -8.85 0.82
N VAL A 40 3.85 -8.51 1.18
CA VAL A 40 4.26 -7.11 1.41
C VAL A 40 4.12 -6.28 0.14
N ARG A 41 4.55 -6.80 -1.02
CA ARG A 41 4.41 -6.10 -2.31
C ARG A 41 2.95 -5.82 -2.66
N ARG A 42 2.05 -6.78 -2.43
CA ARG A 42 0.62 -6.59 -2.66
C ARG A 42 0.04 -5.51 -1.75
N GLN A 43 0.40 -5.51 -0.47
CA GLN A 43 -0.05 -4.49 0.49
C GLN A 43 0.46 -3.09 0.13
N LEU A 44 1.71 -2.95 -0.33
CA LEU A 44 2.27 -1.70 -0.86
C LEU A 44 1.53 -1.21 -2.12
N GLN A 45 1.21 -2.12 -3.04
CA GLN A 45 0.44 -1.79 -4.24
C GLN A 45 -0.99 -1.32 -3.90
N LEU A 46 -1.64 -1.95 -2.92
CA LEU A 46 -2.93 -1.47 -2.40
C LEU A 46 -2.80 -0.11 -1.69
N ALA A 47 -1.67 0.12 -1.00
CA ALA A 47 -1.36 1.38 -0.35
C ALA A 47 -1.24 2.52 -1.37
N SER A 48 -0.62 2.29 -2.53
CA SER A 48 -0.48 3.29 -3.59
C SER A 48 -1.79 3.55 -4.36
N MET A 49 -2.57 2.52 -4.68
CA MET A 49 -3.78 2.63 -5.53
C MET A 49 -4.92 3.49 -4.94
N ILE A 50 -5.18 3.44 -3.62
CA ILE A 50 -6.28 4.25 -3.05
C ILE A 50 -5.94 5.75 -3.08
N THR A 51 -4.67 6.12 -3.27
CA THR A 51 -4.27 7.52 -3.49
C THR A 51 -4.88 8.09 -4.79
N GLU A 52 -5.12 7.23 -5.79
CA GLU A 52 -5.65 7.65 -7.10
C GLU A 52 -7.18 7.86 -7.10
N GLY A 53 -7.90 7.27 -6.14
CA GLY A 53 -9.36 7.43 -6.00
C GLY A 53 -9.80 8.82 -5.52
N LEU A 54 -8.91 9.60 -4.89
CA LEU A 54 -9.19 10.97 -4.47
C LEU A 54 -8.81 12.01 -5.54
N GLN A 55 -7.93 11.66 -6.48
CA GLN A 55 -7.47 12.60 -7.52
C GLN A 55 -8.49 12.76 -8.66
N GLN A 56 -9.30 11.73 -8.94
CA GLN A 56 -10.36 11.79 -9.96
C GLN A 56 -11.60 12.58 -9.53
N GLY A 57 -11.82 12.78 -8.22
CA GLY A 57 -12.88 13.64 -7.71
C GLY A 57 -12.53 15.14 -7.77
N ALA A 58 -11.26 15.49 -7.50
CA ALA A 58 -10.81 16.87 -7.45
C ALA A 58 -10.68 17.53 -8.84
N GLU A 59 -10.26 16.79 -9.86
CA GLU A 59 -10.19 17.28 -11.25
C GLU A 59 -11.58 17.49 -11.86
N ALA A 60 -12.57 16.64 -11.54
CA ALA A 60 -13.93 16.76 -12.03
C ALA A 60 -14.69 17.97 -11.46
N GLU A 61 -14.35 18.40 -10.24
CA GLU A 61 -14.94 19.59 -9.60
C GLU A 61 -14.33 20.89 -10.15
N LYS A 62 -13.04 20.90 -10.47
CA LYS A 62 -12.35 22.07 -11.02
C LYS A 62 -12.70 22.36 -12.49
N ALA A 63 -13.14 21.34 -13.24
CA ALA A 63 -13.64 21.50 -14.62
C ALA A 63 -15.07 22.04 -14.71
N LYS A 64 -15.75 22.30 -13.58
CA LYS A 64 -17.10 22.87 -13.50
C LYS A 64 -17.17 24.34 -13.05
N LEU A 65 -16.03 24.98 -12.80
CA LEU A 65 -15.90 26.43 -12.55
C LEU A 65 -15.27 27.13 -13.75
#